data_AF-A0A2E6X531-F1
#
_entry.id   AF-A0A2E6X531-F1
#
_cell.length_a   1.000
_cell.length_b   1.000
_cell.length_c   1.000
_cell.angle_alpha   90.00
_cell.angle_beta   90.00
_cell.angle_gamma   90.00
#
_symmetry.space_group_name_H-M   'P 1'
#
loop_
_entity.id
_entity.type
_entity.pdbx_description
1 polymer ?
#
loop_
_entity_poly.entity_id
_entity_poly.type
_entity_poly.pdbx_seq_one_letter_code
_entity_poly.pdbx_strand_id
1 'polypeptide(L)'
;MYLDCVLTASDLNPLYLDFIPIFIKSWKILLPKVDIKIILIATSIPKELEHFSNYLILFPPIEGIATAFIAQYIRILYPSLLNYKNGILITDIDMMPMNSIYYTNNIKHLENDKFICYRQIGGEINEIPIMYNIAKSSTWQEIFKIYNITDIIARLKNIYSKIKYENKHGGGGWFTDQKQLFTYVMKWHDKTNRFIKLNDIYTGLNRLDRISLSKITDDIKHKIKIGYYSDYHAHRPYKKYKKINDNVIELLEQTKEVILPPINLMIREKKEQELEKFINRAKLYCFCKEYNCCNKTSYSKKKYKLIESDFSFERLLNVHKTILNLKDHEKILFASYGIDGNWKCVKDIIQKFVTSGEKELIINNKNMNGDPIFSREKTLQIITSEFKRYIVPETHTLYKGENICIAIQNISSIIKNEKIYKNLNDIFFE
;
A
#
# COMPACT_ATOMS: atom_id res chain seq x y z
N MET A 1 -8.01 -10.06 -4.14
CA MET A 1 -8.70 -10.36 -2.88
C MET A 1 -9.78 -9.33 -2.69
N TYR A 2 -10.96 -9.75 -2.21
CA TYR A 2 -12.07 -8.85 -1.89
C TYR A 2 -12.31 -8.78 -0.39
N LEU A 3 -12.84 -7.67 0.08
CA LEU A 3 -13.21 -7.46 1.48
C LEU A 3 -14.70 -7.80 1.66
N ASP A 4 -15.00 -8.83 2.45
CA ASP A 4 -16.38 -9.20 2.78
C ASP A 4 -16.79 -8.70 4.17
N CYS A 5 -15.85 -8.71 5.13
CA CYS A 5 -16.14 -8.43 6.53
C CYS A 5 -15.05 -7.56 7.15
N VAL A 6 -15.46 -6.59 7.97
CA VAL A 6 -14.60 -5.94 8.95
C VAL A 6 -14.89 -6.49 10.34
N LEU A 7 -13.84 -6.80 11.09
CA LEU A 7 -13.91 -7.28 12.46
C LEU A 7 -13.13 -6.37 13.40
N THR A 8 -13.74 -6.04 14.53
CA THR A 8 -13.09 -5.39 15.67
C THR A 8 -13.64 -5.98 16.97
N ALA A 9 -13.19 -5.48 18.10
CA ALA A 9 -13.67 -5.91 19.40
C ALA A 9 -13.59 -4.76 20.42
N SER A 10 -14.46 -4.83 21.43
CA SER A 10 -14.47 -3.93 22.58
C SER A 10 -14.92 -4.68 23.82
N ASP A 11 -14.54 -4.20 24.99
CA ASP A 11 -15.21 -4.56 26.24
C ASP A 11 -16.20 -3.46 26.63
N LEU A 12 -16.73 -3.53 27.85
CA LEU A 12 -17.69 -2.56 28.39
C LEU A 12 -17.03 -1.24 28.85
N ASN A 13 -15.73 -1.03 28.61
CA ASN A 13 -15.08 0.22 28.97
C ASN A 13 -15.56 1.37 28.06
N PRO A 14 -16.18 2.43 28.61
CA PRO A 14 -16.69 3.56 27.81
C PRO A 14 -15.62 4.27 26.98
N LEU A 15 -14.33 4.12 27.31
CA LEU A 15 -13.23 4.62 26.50
C LEU A 15 -13.30 4.12 25.05
N TYR A 16 -13.79 2.88 24.85
CA TYR A 16 -13.89 2.23 23.54
C TYR A 16 -15.31 1.81 23.16
N LEU A 17 -16.15 1.40 24.12
CA LEU A 17 -17.53 0.98 23.89
C LEU A 17 -18.35 2.05 23.14
N ASP A 18 -18.14 3.31 23.52
CA ASP A 18 -18.89 4.45 22.96
C ASP A 18 -18.56 4.71 21.47
N PHE A 19 -17.52 4.08 20.90
CA PHE A 19 -17.22 4.18 19.47
C PHE A 19 -18.06 3.26 18.58
N ILE A 20 -18.76 2.25 19.13
CA ILE A 20 -19.54 1.27 18.35
C ILE A 20 -20.46 1.95 17.33
N PRO A 21 -21.29 2.96 17.69
CA PRO A 21 -22.20 3.59 16.73
C PRO A 21 -21.47 4.27 15.57
N ILE A 22 -20.42 5.04 15.86
CA ILE A 22 -19.68 5.78 14.82
C ILE A 22 -18.81 4.86 13.96
N PHE A 23 -18.30 3.77 14.55
CA PHE A 23 -17.59 2.72 13.82
C PHE A 23 -18.50 2.07 12.77
N ILE A 24 -19.70 1.67 13.16
CA ILE A 24 -20.69 1.09 12.23
C ILE A 24 -21.05 2.12 11.14
N LYS A 25 -21.36 3.37 11.54
CA LYS A 25 -21.73 4.45 10.62
C LYS A 25 -20.64 4.68 9.56
N SER A 26 -19.39 4.84 9.96
CA SER A 26 -18.28 5.15 9.05
C SER A 26 -18.01 4.05 8.02
N TRP A 27 -17.99 2.77 8.44
CA TRP A 27 -17.83 1.65 7.52
C TRP A 27 -19.02 1.51 6.56
N LYS A 28 -20.26 1.74 7.03
CA LYS A 28 -21.44 1.69 6.16
C LYS A 28 -21.52 2.83 5.15
N ILE A 29 -21.00 4.01 5.48
CA ILE A 29 -20.87 5.12 4.52
C ILE A 29 -19.97 4.70 3.35
N LEU A 30 -18.77 4.16 3.64
CA LEU A 30 -17.77 3.91 2.61
C LEU A 30 -17.95 2.58 1.87
N LEU A 31 -18.41 1.56 2.57
CA LEU A 31 -18.47 0.19 2.08
C LEU A 31 -19.78 -0.47 2.55
N PRO A 32 -20.95 -0.01 2.04
CA PRO A 32 -22.26 -0.42 2.55
C PRO A 32 -22.51 -1.94 2.49
N LYS A 33 -21.89 -2.62 1.51
CA LYS A 33 -22.00 -4.07 1.29
C LYS A 33 -21.08 -4.92 2.17
N VAL A 34 -20.06 -4.32 2.80
CA VAL A 34 -19.17 -5.03 3.72
C VAL A 34 -19.92 -5.28 5.03
N ASP A 35 -19.88 -6.51 5.53
CA ASP A 35 -20.44 -6.85 6.84
C ASP A 35 -19.50 -6.36 7.95
N ILE A 36 -20.07 -6.07 9.11
CA ILE A 36 -19.36 -5.53 10.26
C ILE A 36 -19.63 -6.45 11.44
N LYS A 37 -18.57 -6.97 12.06
CA LYS A 37 -18.64 -7.77 13.29
C LYS A 37 -17.82 -7.12 14.39
N ILE A 38 -18.45 -6.93 15.54
CA ILE A 38 -17.83 -6.38 16.73
C ILE A 38 -17.95 -7.44 17.82
N ILE A 39 -16.82 -7.99 18.24
CA ILE A 39 -16.81 -8.93 19.37
C ILE A 39 -16.90 -8.11 20.65
N LEU A 40 -18.03 -8.22 21.35
CA LEU A 40 -18.27 -7.50 22.60
C LEU A 40 -17.98 -8.40 23.79
N ILE A 41 -17.01 -8.02 24.62
CA ILE A 41 -16.65 -8.77 25.82
C ILE A 41 -17.67 -8.46 26.93
N ALA A 42 -18.79 -9.20 26.91
CA ALA A 42 -19.92 -9.03 27.79
C ALA A 42 -20.79 -10.30 27.83
N THR A 43 -21.61 -10.43 28.87
CA THR A 43 -22.63 -11.50 28.99
C THR A 43 -23.97 -11.10 28.37
N SER A 44 -24.21 -9.80 28.17
CA SER A 44 -25.41 -9.24 27.52
C SER A 44 -25.05 -7.96 26.76
N ILE A 45 -25.88 -7.61 25.77
CA ILE A 45 -25.74 -6.35 25.03
C ILE A 45 -26.31 -5.21 25.89
N PRO A 46 -25.57 -4.11 26.12
CA PRO A 46 -26.10 -2.93 26.80
C PRO A 46 -27.34 -2.39 26.10
N LYS A 47 -28.33 -1.92 26.86
CA LYS A 47 -29.64 -1.47 26.33
C LYS A 47 -29.49 -0.42 25.22
N GLU A 48 -28.57 0.51 25.41
CA GLU A 48 -28.24 1.57 24.45
C GLU A 48 -27.65 1.05 23.13
N LEU A 49 -27.22 -0.21 23.06
CA LEU A 49 -26.65 -0.85 21.87
C LEU A 49 -27.57 -1.96 21.30
N GLU A 50 -28.75 -2.20 21.86
CA GLU A 50 -29.67 -3.27 21.39
C GLU A 50 -30.01 -3.14 19.89
N HIS A 51 -30.17 -1.91 19.40
CA HIS A 51 -30.44 -1.63 17.99
C HIS A 51 -29.25 -1.92 17.05
N PHE A 52 -28.05 -2.15 17.60
CA PHE A 52 -26.87 -2.61 16.87
C PHE A 52 -26.62 -4.11 17.01
N SER A 53 -27.51 -4.88 17.65
CA SER A 53 -27.32 -6.30 17.95
C SER A 53 -26.88 -7.16 16.76
N ASN A 54 -27.36 -6.88 15.56
CA ASN A 54 -26.95 -7.60 14.34
C ASN A 54 -25.45 -7.47 13.98
N TYR A 55 -24.76 -6.47 14.53
CA TYR A 55 -23.31 -6.25 14.38
C TYR A 55 -22.50 -6.83 15.53
N LEU A 56 -23.14 -7.18 16.65
CA LEU A 56 -22.48 -7.57 17.89
C LEU A 56 -22.46 -9.10 18.04
N ILE A 57 -21.30 -9.62 18.41
CA ILE A 57 -21.14 -11.00 18.83
C ILE A 57 -20.68 -10.98 20.28
N LEU A 58 -21.47 -11.54 21.19
CA LEU A 58 -21.10 -11.63 22.60
C LEU A 58 -20.01 -12.67 22.81
N PHE A 59 -18.99 -12.29 23.56
CA PHE A 59 -17.98 -13.19 24.09
C PHE A 59 -17.90 -12.97 25.61
N PRO A 60 -18.28 -13.94 26.45
CA PRO A 60 -18.32 -13.72 27.89
C PRO A 60 -16.91 -13.44 28.45
N PRO A 61 -16.78 -12.59 29.47
CA PRO A 61 -15.53 -12.43 30.21
C PRO A 61 -15.00 -13.78 30.71
N ILE A 62 -13.68 -13.94 30.70
CA ILE A 62 -13.02 -15.12 31.26
C ILE A 62 -12.51 -14.74 32.66
N GLU A 63 -12.88 -15.52 33.67
CA GLU A 63 -12.43 -15.31 35.05
C GLU A 63 -10.89 -15.23 35.13
N GLY A 64 -10.40 -14.22 35.86
CA GLY A 64 -8.96 -13.99 36.05
C GLY A 64 -8.24 -13.34 34.86
N ILE A 65 -8.93 -13.02 33.75
CA ILE A 65 -8.33 -12.36 32.58
C ILE A 65 -8.94 -10.97 32.38
N ALA A 66 -8.10 -9.96 32.21
CA ALA A 66 -8.55 -8.60 31.92
C ALA A 66 -9.37 -8.53 30.62
N THR A 67 -10.57 -7.96 30.66
CA THR A 67 -11.46 -7.83 29.49
C THR A 67 -10.82 -7.01 28.37
N ALA A 68 -10.02 -5.99 28.73
CA ALA A 68 -9.25 -5.20 27.77
C ALA A 68 -8.26 -6.06 26.98
N PHE A 69 -7.56 -7.00 27.64
CA PHE A 69 -6.68 -7.95 26.96
C PHE A 69 -7.48 -8.88 26.04
N ILE A 70 -8.62 -9.41 26.52
CA ILE A 70 -9.49 -10.26 25.71
C ILE A 70 -9.92 -9.50 24.45
N ALA A 71 -10.43 -8.27 24.59
CA ALA A 71 -10.87 -7.45 23.47
C ALA A 71 -9.74 -7.16 22.47
N GLN A 72 -8.53 -6.89 22.94
CA GLN A 72 -7.38 -6.69 22.05
C GLN A 72 -7.04 -7.96 21.26
N TYR A 73 -6.82 -9.05 21.98
CA TYR A 73 -6.24 -10.27 21.44
C TYR A 73 -7.23 -11.10 20.64
N ILE A 74 -8.53 -11.08 20.98
CA ILE A 74 -9.52 -11.89 20.28
C ILE A 74 -9.65 -11.52 18.80
N ARG A 75 -9.28 -10.30 18.41
CA ARG A 75 -9.36 -9.82 17.02
C ARG A 75 -8.49 -10.62 16.06
N ILE A 76 -7.35 -11.14 16.49
CA ILE A 76 -6.50 -11.99 15.64
C ILE A 76 -6.94 -13.46 15.64
N LEU A 77 -7.85 -13.86 16.54
CA LEU A 77 -8.31 -15.24 16.68
C LEU A 77 -9.68 -15.47 16.04
N TYR A 78 -10.64 -14.59 16.34
CA TYR A 78 -12.04 -14.73 15.95
C TYR A 78 -12.30 -14.77 14.43
N PRO A 79 -11.51 -14.09 13.57
CA PRO A 79 -11.67 -14.25 12.11
C PRO A 79 -11.60 -15.70 11.64
N SER A 80 -10.91 -16.58 12.38
CA SER A 80 -10.84 -18.02 12.11
C SER A 80 -12.19 -18.73 12.23
N LEU A 81 -13.17 -18.17 12.97
CA LEU A 81 -14.47 -18.80 13.20
C LEU A 81 -15.57 -18.29 12.28
N LEU A 82 -15.31 -17.22 11.52
CA LEU A 82 -16.29 -16.63 10.61
C LEU A 82 -16.30 -17.38 9.27
N ASN A 83 -17.44 -17.42 8.60
CA ASN A 83 -17.60 -18.15 7.34
C ASN A 83 -17.82 -17.21 6.14
N TYR A 84 -16.83 -16.38 5.84
CA TYR A 84 -16.84 -15.51 4.65
C TYR A 84 -16.05 -16.13 3.50
N LYS A 85 -16.49 -15.85 2.27
CA LYS A 85 -15.86 -16.36 1.05
C LYS A 85 -14.51 -15.68 0.80
N ASN A 86 -14.44 -14.37 1.02
CA ASN A 86 -13.25 -13.56 0.81
C ASN A 86 -12.63 -13.09 2.14
N GLY A 87 -11.96 -11.95 2.13
CA GLY A 87 -11.16 -11.46 3.24
C GLY A 87 -11.98 -10.89 4.40
N ILE A 88 -11.50 -11.19 5.61
CA ILE A 88 -11.92 -10.58 6.87
C ILE A 88 -10.80 -9.64 7.31
N LEU A 89 -11.09 -8.34 7.36
CA LEU A 89 -10.17 -7.30 7.77
C LEU A 89 -10.32 -7.01 9.26
N ILE A 90 -9.22 -6.97 10.00
CA ILE A 90 -9.22 -6.56 11.40
C ILE A 90 -8.79 -5.11 11.58
N THR A 91 -9.38 -4.44 12.57
CA THR A 91 -9.07 -3.04 12.92
C THR A 91 -9.26 -2.74 14.42
N ASP A 92 -8.74 -1.61 14.91
CA ASP A 92 -9.17 -0.99 16.18
C ASP A 92 -10.56 -0.34 16.01
N ILE A 93 -11.31 -0.23 17.10
CA ILE A 93 -12.66 0.35 17.13
C ILE A 93 -12.64 1.89 17.02
N ASP A 94 -11.53 2.54 17.40
CA ASP A 94 -11.35 4.00 17.31
C ASP A 94 -10.79 4.44 15.94
N MET A 95 -10.91 3.60 14.92
CA MET A 95 -10.28 3.76 13.62
C MET A 95 -11.33 3.66 12.52
N MET A 96 -11.62 4.81 11.90
CA MET A 96 -12.70 4.98 10.94
C MET A 96 -12.12 4.98 9.51
N PRO A 97 -12.70 4.25 8.55
CA PRO A 97 -12.27 4.32 7.17
C PRO A 97 -12.61 5.70 6.59
N MET A 98 -11.75 6.21 5.70
CA MET A 98 -11.95 7.52 5.05
C MET A 98 -11.88 7.44 3.51
N ASN A 99 -11.40 6.34 2.95
CA ASN A 99 -11.33 6.13 1.50
C ASN A 99 -11.53 4.64 1.14
N SER A 100 -12.56 4.32 0.36
CA SER A 100 -12.88 2.94 -0.03
C SER A 100 -11.87 2.31 -0.99
N ILE A 101 -11.22 3.12 -1.85
CA ILE A 101 -10.17 2.66 -2.79
C ILE A 101 -8.98 2.10 -2.01
N TYR A 102 -8.63 2.72 -0.88
CA TYR A 102 -7.52 2.27 -0.05
C TYR A 102 -7.70 0.80 0.40
N TYR A 103 -8.92 0.41 0.79
CA TYR A 103 -9.24 -0.94 1.30
C TYR A 103 -9.59 -1.97 0.23
N THR A 104 -9.77 -1.56 -1.03
CA THR A 104 -10.28 -2.45 -2.10
C THR A 104 -9.28 -2.59 -3.24
N ASN A 105 -8.90 -1.49 -3.89
CA ASN A 105 -8.06 -1.54 -5.08
C ASN A 105 -6.64 -2.02 -4.79
N ASN A 106 -6.10 -1.68 -3.62
CA ASN A 106 -4.75 -2.08 -3.23
C ASN A 106 -4.59 -3.60 -3.08
N ILE A 107 -5.69 -4.35 -2.91
CA ILE A 107 -5.67 -5.80 -2.70
C ILE A 107 -6.40 -6.60 -3.79
N LYS A 108 -7.11 -5.94 -4.72
CA LYS A 108 -7.99 -6.62 -5.71
C LYS A 108 -7.27 -7.70 -6.52
N HIS A 109 -6.00 -7.46 -6.86
CA HIS A 109 -5.16 -8.34 -7.69
C HIS A 109 -4.47 -9.46 -6.91
N LEU A 110 -4.52 -9.46 -5.58
CA LEU A 110 -3.85 -10.45 -4.74
C LEU A 110 -4.70 -11.72 -4.54
N GLU A 111 -4.08 -12.88 -4.37
CA GLU A 111 -4.81 -14.13 -4.18
C GLU A 111 -5.52 -14.19 -2.82
N ASN A 112 -6.64 -14.90 -2.74
CA ASN A 112 -7.45 -14.99 -1.51
C ASN A 112 -6.82 -15.85 -0.40
N ASP A 113 -5.76 -16.59 -0.70
CA ASP A 113 -5.07 -17.47 0.24
C ASP A 113 -3.94 -16.78 1.03
N LYS A 114 -3.65 -15.50 0.70
CA LYS A 114 -2.62 -14.70 1.35
C LYS A 114 -3.09 -14.10 2.67
N PHE A 115 -2.12 -13.77 3.52
CA PHE A 115 -2.30 -12.82 4.61
C PHE A 115 -1.72 -11.48 4.16
N ILE A 116 -2.49 -10.41 4.20
CA ILE A 116 -2.06 -9.09 3.71
C ILE A 116 -2.07 -8.11 4.88
N CYS A 117 -0.91 -7.56 5.21
CA CYS A 117 -0.78 -6.38 6.06
C CYS A 117 -0.75 -5.13 5.17
N TYR A 118 -1.66 -4.19 5.42
CA TYR A 118 -1.75 -2.92 4.68
C TYR A 118 -0.62 -1.95 5.00
N ARG A 119 0.20 -2.27 6.00
CA ARG A 119 1.30 -1.42 6.44
C ARG A 119 2.62 -1.95 5.92
N GLN A 120 3.49 -1.00 5.61
CA GLN A 120 4.90 -1.31 5.47
C GLN A 120 5.45 -1.67 6.86
N ILE A 121 5.99 -2.88 6.98
CA ILE A 121 6.67 -3.34 8.18
C ILE A 121 8.16 -3.49 7.83
N GLY A 122 8.97 -2.68 8.50
CA GLY A 122 10.44 -2.67 8.40
C GLY A 122 11.07 -2.24 9.73
N GLY A 123 12.36 -2.54 9.89
CA GLY A 123 13.11 -2.30 11.12
C GLY A 123 13.17 -3.51 12.06
N GLU A 124 13.79 -3.34 13.22
CA GLU A 124 14.02 -4.38 14.24
C GLU A 124 12.79 -4.70 15.11
N ILE A 125 11.63 -4.10 14.79
CA ILE A 125 10.42 -4.25 15.59
C ILE A 125 9.68 -5.52 15.16
N ASN A 126 9.70 -6.53 16.03
CA ASN A 126 9.00 -7.81 15.86
C ASN A 126 7.49 -7.70 16.14
N GLU A 127 6.82 -6.77 15.47
CA GLU A 127 5.38 -6.50 15.62
C GLU A 127 4.72 -6.30 14.25
N ILE A 128 3.49 -6.81 14.12
CA ILE A 128 2.59 -6.46 13.02
C ILE A 128 1.56 -5.50 13.61
N PRO A 129 1.44 -4.25 13.10
CA PRO A 129 0.39 -3.33 13.53
C PRO A 129 -0.96 -4.01 13.44
N ILE A 130 -1.80 -3.91 14.47
CA ILE A 130 -3.08 -4.63 14.49
C ILE A 130 -3.99 -4.22 13.33
N MET A 131 -3.78 -3.03 12.78
CA MET A 131 -4.48 -2.52 11.61
C MET A 131 -3.52 -2.17 10.47
N TYR A 132 -3.88 -2.41 9.21
CA TYR A 132 -5.03 -3.18 8.75
C TYR A 132 -4.51 -4.53 8.27
N ASN A 133 -5.08 -5.63 8.75
CA ASN A 133 -4.68 -6.97 8.31
C ASN A 133 -5.88 -7.74 7.79
N ILE A 134 -5.77 -8.30 6.59
CA ILE A 134 -6.85 -9.04 5.93
C ILE A 134 -6.36 -10.42 5.52
N ALA A 135 -7.21 -11.42 5.76
CA ALA A 135 -7.04 -12.76 5.21
C ALA A 135 -8.40 -13.46 5.17
N LYS A 136 -8.51 -14.54 4.39
CA LYS A 136 -9.69 -15.42 4.46
C LYS A 136 -9.72 -16.15 5.80
N SER A 137 -10.92 -16.51 6.27
CA SER A 137 -11.11 -17.32 7.49
C SER A 137 -10.20 -18.56 7.55
N SER A 138 -10.09 -19.32 6.46
CA SER A 138 -9.20 -20.49 6.39
C SER A 138 -7.72 -20.15 6.60
N THR A 139 -7.27 -18.98 6.13
CA THR A 139 -5.89 -18.51 6.35
C THR A 139 -5.68 -18.12 7.82
N TRP A 140 -6.66 -17.45 8.45
CA TRP A 140 -6.65 -17.18 9.89
C TRP A 140 -6.60 -18.49 10.70
N GLN A 141 -7.44 -19.48 10.36
CA GLN A 141 -7.44 -20.82 10.96
C GLN A 141 -6.07 -21.49 10.81
N GLU A 142 -5.46 -21.41 9.63
CA GLU A 142 -4.17 -22.04 9.36
C GLU A 142 -3.04 -21.44 10.20
N ILE A 143 -3.02 -20.11 10.36
CA ILE A 143 -2.01 -19.38 11.13
C ILE A 143 -2.18 -19.66 12.63
N PHE A 144 -3.40 -19.52 13.16
CA PHE A 144 -3.64 -19.51 14.59
C PHE A 144 -4.05 -20.88 15.18
N LYS A 145 -4.46 -21.82 14.32
CA LYS A 145 -4.99 -23.14 14.70
C LYS A 145 -6.19 -23.02 15.63
N ILE A 146 -7.15 -22.18 15.25
CA ILE A 146 -8.40 -21.92 15.97
C ILE A 146 -9.54 -22.44 15.11
N TYR A 147 -10.30 -23.42 15.63
CA TYR A 147 -11.41 -24.06 14.90
C TYR A 147 -12.75 -23.88 15.62
N ASN A 148 -12.72 -23.53 16.91
CA ASN A 148 -13.91 -23.30 17.73
C ASN A 148 -13.64 -22.28 18.85
N ILE A 149 -14.68 -21.93 19.61
CA ILE A 149 -14.60 -20.98 20.74
C ILE A 149 -13.72 -21.50 21.87
N THR A 150 -13.70 -22.80 22.13
CA THR A 150 -12.84 -23.41 23.16
C THR A 150 -11.36 -23.17 22.87
N ASP A 151 -10.95 -23.25 21.60
CA ASP A 151 -9.58 -22.94 21.18
C ASP A 151 -9.22 -21.47 21.46
N ILE A 152 -10.15 -20.54 21.24
CA ILE A 152 -9.97 -19.11 21.58
C ILE A 152 -9.74 -18.95 23.08
N ILE A 153 -10.61 -19.54 23.90
CA ILE A 153 -10.52 -19.47 25.38
C ILE A 153 -9.19 -20.07 25.85
N ALA A 154 -8.79 -21.23 25.32
CA ALA A 154 -7.53 -21.88 25.65
C ALA A 154 -6.32 -21.01 25.25
N ARG A 155 -6.37 -20.38 24.07
CA ARG A 155 -5.31 -19.46 23.62
C ARG A 155 -5.20 -18.24 24.52
N LEU A 156 -6.31 -17.59 24.85
CA LEU A 156 -6.33 -16.42 25.73
C LEU A 156 -5.74 -16.76 27.11
N LYS A 157 -6.19 -17.86 27.75
CA LYS A 157 -5.66 -18.32 29.04
C LYS A 157 -4.15 -18.58 28.99
N ASN A 158 -3.69 -19.29 27.95
CA ASN A 158 -2.28 -19.64 27.78
C ASN A 158 -1.37 -18.43 27.54
N ILE A 159 -1.80 -17.44 26.75
CA ILE A 159 -0.99 -16.25 26.50
C ILE A 159 -1.00 -15.34 27.74
N TYR A 160 -2.16 -15.15 28.35
CA TYR A 160 -2.29 -14.28 29.51
C TYR A 160 -1.44 -14.76 30.70
N SER A 161 -1.35 -16.07 30.93
CA SER A 161 -0.52 -16.64 32.01
C SER A 161 0.99 -16.46 31.81
N LYS A 162 1.43 -16.08 30.61
CA LYS A 162 2.85 -15.90 30.25
C LYS A 162 3.29 -14.44 30.21
N ILE A 163 2.38 -13.51 30.44
CA ILE A 163 2.66 -12.08 30.38
C ILE A 163 2.30 -11.40 31.69
N LYS A 164 2.94 -10.26 31.95
CA LYS A 164 2.47 -9.31 32.95
C LYS A 164 1.64 -8.24 32.24
N TYR A 165 0.32 -8.34 32.34
CA TYR A 165 -0.61 -7.36 31.74
C TYR A 165 -1.00 -6.30 32.77
N GLU A 166 -0.58 -5.06 32.55
CA GLU A 166 -0.73 -3.97 33.54
C GLU A 166 -2.11 -3.30 33.53
N ASN A 167 -3.02 -3.77 32.66
CA ASN A 167 -4.37 -3.21 32.50
C ASN A 167 -4.40 -1.68 32.28
N LYS A 168 -3.33 -1.16 31.66
CA LYS A 168 -3.13 0.26 31.37
C LYS A 168 -2.77 0.44 29.91
N HIS A 169 -3.37 1.43 29.26
CA HIS A 169 -3.05 1.77 27.88
C HIS A 169 -1.55 2.03 27.70
N GLY A 170 -0.92 1.31 26.77
CA GLY A 170 0.52 1.38 26.50
C GLY A 170 1.42 0.81 27.61
N GLY A 171 0.85 0.21 28.66
CA GLY A 171 1.60 -0.44 29.73
C GLY A 171 2.15 -1.82 29.35
N GLY A 172 2.75 -2.49 30.33
CA GLY A 172 3.24 -3.86 30.19
C GLY A 172 2.16 -4.81 29.63
N GLY A 173 2.54 -5.57 28.59
CA GLY A 173 1.65 -6.51 27.92
C GLY A 173 0.65 -5.89 26.92
N TRP A 174 0.60 -4.55 26.77
CA TRP A 174 -0.39 -3.90 25.90
C TRP A 174 -0.27 -4.28 24.42
N PHE A 175 0.95 -4.47 23.91
CA PHE A 175 1.23 -4.82 22.51
C PHE A 175 1.31 -6.34 22.26
N THR A 176 0.76 -7.16 23.17
CA THR A 176 0.89 -8.62 23.08
C THR A 176 0.22 -9.17 21.82
N ASP A 177 -0.93 -8.62 21.42
CA ASP A 177 -1.62 -9.00 20.18
C ASP A 177 -0.74 -8.79 18.94
N GLN A 178 -0.09 -7.64 18.82
CA GLN A 178 0.80 -7.28 17.70
C GLN A 178 2.06 -8.15 17.64
N LYS A 179 2.69 -8.41 18.79
CA LYS A 179 3.86 -9.30 18.90
C LYS A 179 3.52 -10.75 18.55
N GLN A 180 2.38 -11.22 19.04
CA GLN A 180 1.93 -12.58 18.76
C GLN A 180 1.50 -12.71 17.30
N LEU A 181 0.78 -11.73 16.75
CA LEU A 181 0.44 -11.68 15.33
C LEU A 181 1.69 -11.81 14.46
N PHE A 182 2.73 -11.01 14.73
CA PHE A 182 4.03 -11.14 14.06
C PHE A 182 4.58 -12.57 14.17
N THR A 183 4.69 -13.10 15.39
CA THR A 183 5.27 -14.43 15.62
C THR A 183 4.55 -15.53 14.83
N TYR A 184 3.21 -15.57 14.87
CA TYR A 184 2.44 -16.59 14.16
C TYR A 184 2.46 -16.41 12.64
N VAL A 185 2.32 -15.17 12.16
CA VAL A 185 2.32 -14.88 10.72
C VAL A 185 3.69 -15.14 10.11
N MET A 186 4.79 -14.75 10.76
CA MET A 186 6.13 -15.00 10.25
C MET A 186 6.45 -16.49 10.22
N LYS A 187 6.15 -17.23 11.29
CA LYS A 187 6.33 -18.69 11.32
C LYS A 187 5.51 -19.41 10.22
N TRP A 188 4.32 -18.91 9.91
CA TRP A 188 3.50 -19.41 8.82
C TRP A 188 4.05 -19.00 7.45
N HIS A 189 4.54 -17.77 7.34
CA HIS A 189 5.16 -17.24 6.13
C HIS A 189 6.40 -18.01 5.73
N ASP A 190 7.29 -18.33 6.68
CA ASP A 190 8.52 -19.09 6.43
C ASP A 190 8.25 -20.45 5.75
N LYS A 191 7.05 -21.00 5.97
CA LYS A 191 6.63 -22.29 5.41
C LYS A 191 5.87 -22.18 4.10
N THR A 192 5.22 -21.05 3.85
CA THR A 192 4.21 -20.92 2.78
C THR A 192 4.53 -19.84 1.77
N ASN A 193 5.36 -18.86 2.14
CA ASN A 193 5.63 -17.64 1.38
C ASN A 193 4.35 -16.82 1.05
N ARG A 194 3.35 -16.83 1.93
CA ARG A 194 2.02 -16.21 1.66
C ARG A 194 1.70 -14.96 2.48
N PHE A 195 2.70 -14.31 3.06
CA PHE A 195 2.54 -13.03 3.74
C PHE A 195 2.93 -11.88 2.81
N ILE A 196 2.04 -10.90 2.67
CA ILE A 196 2.26 -9.71 1.86
C ILE A 196 2.19 -8.48 2.76
N LYS A 197 3.20 -7.63 2.65
CA LYS A 197 3.24 -6.31 3.27
C LYS A 197 3.06 -5.27 2.18
N LEU A 198 2.06 -4.41 2.31
CA LEU A 198 1.87 -3.32 1.38
C LEU A 198 2.84 -2.18 1.69
N ASN A 199 3.13 -1.36 0.69
CA ASN A 199 3.98 -0.18 0.85
C ASN A 199 3.10 1.06 1.06
N ASP A 200 3.31 1.77 2.17
CA ASP A 200 2.49 2.93 2.57
C ASP A 200 2.46 4.04 1.48
N ILE A 201 3.56 4.23 0.74
CA ILE A 201 3.65 5.22 -0.35
C ILE A 201 2.77 4.79 -1.53
N TYR A 202 2.83 3.51 -1.91
CA TYR A 202 2.08 3.00 -3.07
C TYR A 202 0.60 2.79 -2.79
N THR A 203 0.23 2.48 -1.54
CA THR A 203 -1.18 2.39 -1.14
C THR A 203 -1.81 3.76 -0.94
N GLY A 204 -0.99 4.81 -0.80
CA GLY A 204 -1.46 6.15 -0.48
C GLY A 204 -1.96 6.26 0.96
N LEU A 205 -1.39 5.50 1.89
CA LEU A 205 -1.72 5.60 3.31
C LEU A 205 -1.53 7.06 3.75
N ASN A 206 -2.59 7.63 4.30
CA ASN A 206 -2.58 8.99 4.78
C ASN A 206 -3.64 9.15 5.86
N ARG A 207 -3.20 9.01 7.11
CA ARG A 207 -4.06 9.03 8.28
C ARG A 207 -4.38 10.45 8.70
N LEU A 208 -5.67 10.74 8.92
CA LEU A 208 -6.07 11.86 9.75
C LEU A 208 -5.89 11.44 11.21
N ASP A 209 -4.80 11.86 11.86
CA ASP A 209 -4.49 11.43 13.22
C ASP A 209 -5.03 12.41 14.26
N ARG A 210 -5.74 11.92 15.28
CA ARG A 210 -6.21 12.72 16.43
C ARG A 210 -5.14 13.60 17.07
N ILE A 211 -3.88 13.14 17.13
CA ILE A 211 -2.79 13.91 17.76
C ILE A 211 -2.60 15.24 17.01
N SER A 212 -2.80 15.23 15.70
CA SER A 212 -2.68 16.42 14.84
C SER A 212 -3.98 17.22 14.70
N LEU A 213 -5.13 16.63 15.04
CA LEU A 213 -6.45 17.22 14.78
C LEU A 213 -6.98 17.99 16.00
N SER A 214 -6.48 19.20 16.26
CA SER A 214 -7.06 20.04 17.32
C SER A 214 -8.37 20.73 16.90
N LYS A 215 -8.52 21.02 15.60
CA LYS A 215 -9.70 21.65 15.00
C LYS A 215 -9.87 21.23 13.54
N ILE A 216 -11.10 21.23 13.05
CA ILE A 216 -11.40 20.96 11.64
C ILE A 216 -11.32 22.27 10.85
N THR A 217 -10.20 22.50 10.15
CA THR A 217 -10.00 23.65 9.26
C THR A 217 -10.67 23.43 7.90
N ASP A 218 -10.82 24.49 7.09
CA ASP A 218 -11.41 24.34 5.75
C ASP A 218 -10.55 23.48 4.80
N ASP A 219 -9.22 23.49 4.97
CA ASP A 219 -8.31 22.56 4.29
C ASP A 219 -8.60 21.11 4.67
N ILE A 220 -8.80 20.81 5.96
CA ILE A 220 -9.15 19.46 6.41
C ILE A 220 -10.53 19.05 5.88
N LYS A 221 -11.54 19.94 5.91
CA LYS A 221 -12.85 19.68 5.31
C LYS A 221 -12.72 19.34 3.83
N HIS A 222 -11.94 20.14 3.09
CA HIS A 222 -11.70 19.91 1.67
C HIS A 222 -11.01 18.56 1.43
N LYS A 223 -9.96 18.24 2.19
CA LYS A 223 -9.22 16.97 2.11
C LYS A 223 -10.09 15.75 2.42
N ILE A 224 -10.93 15.82 3.45
CA ILE A 224 -11.94 14.78 3.72
C ILE A 224 -12.85 14.64 2.50
N LYS A 225 -13.34 15.77 1.95
CA LYS A 225 -14.31 15.77 0.86
C LYS A 225 -13.79 15.17 -0.44
N ILE A 226 -12.50 15.30 -0.72
CA ILE A 226 -11.86 14.74 -1.92
C ILE A 226 -11.27 13.34 -1.69
N GLY A 227 -11.51 12.72 -0.53
CA GLY A 227 -10.99 11.37 -0.21
C GLY A 227 -9.48 11.31 0.00
N TYR A 228 -8.85 12.39 0.47
CA TYR A 228 -7.40 12.47 0.67
C TYR A 228 -6.88 11.52 1.75
N TYR A 229 -7.68 11.26 2.80
CA TYR A 229 -7.28 10.43 3.93
C TYR A 229 -7.68 8.96 3.73
N SER A 230 -6.81 8.02 4.11
CA SER A 230 -7.11 6.58 4.11
C SER A 230 -8.01 6.18 5.28
N ASP A 231 -7.74 6.77 6.44
CA ASP A 231 -8.40 6.49 7.71
C ASP A 231 -8.32 7.69 8.66
N TYR A 232 -9.17 7.66 9.69
CA TYR A 232 -9.22 8.62 10.77
C TYR A 232 -8.99 7.89 12.11
N HIS A 233 -7.93 8.26 12.82
CA HIS A 233 -7.72 7.83 14.21
C HIS A 233 -8.48 8.76 15.13
N ALA A 234 -9.59 8.29 15.68
CA ALA A 234 -10.55 9.14 16.36
C ALA A 234 -10.10 9.59 17.75
N HIS A 235 -10.54 10.79 18.14
CA HIS A 235 -10.29 11.33 19.48
C HIS A 235 -11.01 10.53 20.55
N ARG A 236 -10.30 10.24 21.64
CA ARG A 236 -10.78 9.43 22.77
C ARG A 236 -10.68 10.19 24.09
N PRO A 237 -11.59 9.98 25.06
CA PRO A 237 -12.80 9.15 24.97
C PRO A 237 -13.85 9.73 24.00
N TYR A 238 -14.62 8.88 23.33
CA TYR A 238 -15.58 9.32 22.31
C TYR A 238 -16.56 10.39 22.83
N LYS A 239 -17.22 10.15 23.97
CA LYS A 239 -18.19 11.11 24.55
C LYS A 239 -17.63 12.53 24.71
N LYS A 240 -16.37 12.66 25.14
CA LYS A 240 -15.70 13.96 25.32
C LYS A 240 -15.47 14.67 23.98
N TYR A 241 -15.17 13.92 22.94
CA TYR A 241 -14.80 14.44 21.62
C TYR A 241 -15.87 14.14 20.55
N LYS A 242 -17.10 13.85 20.96
CA LYS A 242 -18.20 13.44 20.07
C LYS A 242 -18.39 14.44 18.94
N LYS A 243 -18.41 15.74 19.26
CA LYS A 243 -18.57 16.80 18.26
C LYS A 243 -17.51 16.76 17.15
N ILE A 244 -16.22 16.60 17.49
CA ILE A 244 -15.17 16.59 16.45
C ILE A 244 -15.19 15.27 15.66
N ASN A 245 -15.41 14.14 16.34
CA ASN A 245 -15.50 12.84 15.69
C ASN A 245 -16.69 12.77 14.72
N ASP A 246 -17.87 13.20 15.16
CA ASP A 246 -19.09 13.21 14.35
C ASP A 246 -18.94 14.14 13.16
N ASN A 247 -18.39 15.35 13.35
CA ASN A 247 -18.16 16.28 12.26
C ASN A 247 -17.26 15.69 11.16
N VAL A 248 -16.23 14.91 11.52
CA VAL A 248 -15.37 14.22 10.52
C VAL A 248 -16.19 13.23 9.71
N ILE A 249 -17.06 12.44 10.35
CA ILE A 249 -17.88 11.42 9.67
C ILE A 249 -19.04 12.05 8.89
N GLU A 250 -19.64 13.13 9.36
CA GLU A 250 -20.64 13.91 8.61
C GLU A 250 -20.04 14.53 7.35
N LEU A 251 -18.80 15.03 7.42
CA LEU A 251 -18.09 15.52 6.23
C LEU A 251 -17.79 14.38 5.24
N LEU A 252 -17.51 13.17 5.74
CA LEU A 252 -17.34 11.98 4.92
C LEU A 252 -18.66 11.59 4.24
N GLU A 253 -19.79 11.65 4.94
CA GLU A 253 -21.13 11.37 4.40
C GLU A 253 -21.52 12.36 3.27
N GLN A 254 -21.02 13.59 3.32
CA GLN A 254 -21.22 14.59 2.28
C GLN A 254 -20.38 14.36 1.01
N THR A 255 -19.51 13.35 0.98
CA THR A 255 -18.71 13.05 -0.21
C THR A 255 -19.57 12.43 -1.30
N LYS A 256 -20.00 13.26 -2.25
CA LYS A 256 -20.63 12.80 -3.49
C LYS A 256 -19.57 12.10 -4.33
N GLU A 257 -19.65 10.77 -4.45
CA GLU A 257 -19.20 9.83 -5.51
C GLU A 257 -18.04 10.20 -6.48
N VAL A 258 -17.23 11.21 -6.21
CA VAL A 258 -16.06 11.59 -6.98
C VAL A 258 -14.86 11.24 -6.11
N ILE A 259 -14.76 9.94 -5.78
CA ILE A 259 -13.49 9.38 -5.34
C ILE A 259 -12.64 9.28 -6.60
N LEU A 260 -12.06 10.41 -7.01
CA LEU A 260 -10.97 10.37 -7.97
C LEU A 260 -9.92 9.43 -7.34
N PRO A 261 -9.40 8.44 -8.08
CA PRO A 261 -8.30 7.64 -7.58
C PRO A 261 -7.21 8.61 -7.11
N PRO A 262 -6.48 8.32 -6.03
CA PRO A 262 -5.28 9.07 -5.68
C PRO A 262 -4.48 9.29 -6.97
N ILE A 263 -3.99 10.51 -7.22
CA ILE A 263 -3.21 10.82 -8.44
C ILE A 263 -2.12 9.76 -8.68
N ASN A 264 -1.55 9.20 -7.61
CA ASN A 264 -0.61 8.08 -7.65
C ASN A 264 -1.18 6.78 -8.24
N LEU A 265 -2.45 6.46 -7.99
CA LEU A 265 -3.16 5.31 -8.57
C LEU A 265 -3.44 5.51 -10.07
N MET A 266 -3.83 6.72 -10.49
CA MET A 266 -3.96 7.04 -11.93
C MET A 266 -2.61 6.98 -12.66
N ILE A 267 -1.54 7.50 -12.03
CA ILE A 267 -0.18 7.40 -12.56
C ILE A 267 0.26 5.92 -12.63
N ARG A 268 -0.08 5.12 -11.62
CA ARG A 268 0.25 3.68 -11.57
C ARG A 268 -0.48 2.89 -12.64
N GLU A 269 -1.81 3.02 -12.76
CA GLU A 269 -2.60 2.31 -13.78
C GLU A 269 -2.11 2.68 -15.19
N LYS A 270 -1.79 3.97 -15.42
CA LYS A 270 -1.20 4.41 -16.69
C LYS A 270 0.18 3.81 -16.93
N LYS A 271 1.04 3.72 -15.91
CA LYS A 271 2.37 3.10 -16.02
C LYS A 271 2.31 1.58 -16.20
N GLU A 272 1.41 0.89 -15.51
CA GLU A 272 1.21 -0.56 -15.62
C GLU A 272 0.63 -0.92 -17.00
N GLN A 273 -0.35 -0.16 -17.52
CA GLN A 273 -0.86 -0.36 -18.88
C GLN A 273 0.22 -0.12 -19.95
N GLU A 274 1.07 0.88 -19.79
CA GLU A 274 2.18 1.14 -20.71
C GLU A 274 3.26 0.06 -20.62
N LEU A 275 3.55 -0.46 -19.42
CA LEU A 275 4.47 -1.57 -19.21
C LEU A 275 3.94 -2.88 -19.83
N GLU A 276 2.65 -3.17 -19.68
CA GLU A 276 2.02 -4.36 -20.25
C GLU A 276 1.99 -4.30 -21.79
N LYS A 277 1.68 -3.14 -22.38
CA LYS A 277 1.83 -2.90 -23.82
C LYS A 277 3.27 -3.12 -24.29
N PHE A 278 4.25 -2.66 -23.51
CA PHE A 278 5.67 -2.86 -23.81
C PHE A 278 6.07 -4.34 -23.76
N ILE A 279 5.67 -5.07 -22.71
CA ILE A 279 5.94 -6.51 -22.56
C ILE A 279 5.28 -7.31 -23.70
N ASN A 280 4.04 -6.99 -24.08
CA ASN A 280 3.35 -7.69 -25.17
C ASN A 280 4.01 -7.42 -26.53
N ARG A 281 4.51 -6.20 -26.78
CA ARG A 281 5.32 -5.90 -27.97
C ARG A 281 6.65 -6.65 -27.96
N ALA A 282 7.32 -6.75 -26.81
CA ALA A 282 8.57 -7.49 -26.67
C ALA A 282 8.38 -8.99 -26.88
N LYS A 283 7.29 -9.59 -26.35
CA LYS A 283 6.93 -10.99 -26.58
C LYS A 283 6.64 -11.28 -28.05
N LEU A 284 5.91 -10.40 -28.74
CA LEU A 284 5.68 -10.52 -30.19
C LEU A 284 7.00 -10.52 -30.98
N TYR A 285 7.95 -9.67 -30.56
CA TYR A 285 9.27 -9.56 -31.17
C TYR A 285 10.12 -10.83 -30.96
N CYS A 286 10.07 -11.44 -29.77
CA CYS A 286 10.75 -12.71 -29.50
C CYS A 286 10.11 -13.88 -30.28
N PHE A 287 8.78 -13.92 -30.37
CA PHE A 287 8.06 -14.98 -31.09
C PHE A 287 8.36 -14.96 -32.60
N CYS A 288 8.48 -13.77 -33.21
CA CYS A 288 8.91 -13.61 -34.60
C CYS A 288 10.37 -14.04 -34.85
N LYS A 289 11.22 -14.06 -33.82
CA LYS A 289 12.63 -14.43 -33.94
C LYS A 289 12.85 -15.94 -33.90
N GLU A 290 12.00 -16.68 -33.18
CA GLU A 290 12.08 -18.15 -33.09
C GLU A 290 11.47 -18.86 -34.32
N TYR A 291 10.45 -18.27 -34.97
CA TYR A 291 9.81 -18.90 -36.14
C TYR A 291 10.59 -18.77 -37.45
N ASN A 292 11.62 -17.91 -37.53
CA ASN A 292 12.44 -17.74 -38.74
C ASN A 292 13.66 -18.68 -38.84
N CYS A 293 13.79 -19.68 -37.97
CA CYS A 293 14.89 -20.64 -38.01
C CYS A 293 14.59 -21.99 -38.70
N CYS A 294 13.39 -22.21 -39.23
CA CYS A 294 13.06 -23.44 -39.95
C CYS A 294 12.32 -23.16 -41.25
N ASN A 295 13.05 -22.81 -42.32
CA ASN A 295 12.90 -23.46 -43.63
C ASN A 295 14.02 -23.05 -44.60
N LYS A 296 14.77 -24.05 -45.07
CA LYS A 296 15.81 -23.95 -46.10
C LYS A 296 15.17 -23.76 -47.48
N THR A 297 15.71 -22.88 -48.32
CA THR A 297 16.36 -23.25 -49.60
C THR A 297 17.00 -22.03 -50.31
N SER A 298 18.29 -22.19 -50.64
CA SER A 298 19.10 -21.60 -51.72
C SER A 298 18.68 -20.27 -52.39
N TYR A 299 19.53 -19.22 -52.29
CA TYR A 299 20.40 -18.76 -53.41
C TYR A 299 21.27 -17.53 -53.06
N SER A 300 22.50 -17.59 -53.58
CA SER A 300 23.47 -16.52 -53.88
C SER A 300 24.14 -15.73 -52.76
N LYS A 301 25.47 -15.88 -52.75
CA LYS A 301 26.47 -15.14 -51.99
C LYS A 301 26.40 -13.63 -52.29
N LYS A 302 25.87 -12.83 -51.36
CA LYS A 302 26.34 -11.47 -51.14
C LYS A 302 27.02 -11.39 -49.78
N LYS A 303 28.29 -11.00 -49.82
CA LYS A 303 29.20 -10.86 -48.69
C LYS A 303 28.74 -9.68 -47.84
N TYR A 304 27.81 -9.90 -46.92
CA TYR A 304 27.50 -8.93 -45.88
C TYR A 304 28.62 -9.01 -44.83
N LYS A 305 29.41 -7.93 -44.77
CA LYS A 305 30.36 -7.67 -43.71
C LYS A 305 29.55 -7.63 -42.41
N LEU A 306 29.75 -8.60 -41.51
CA LEU A 306 29.26 -8.49 -40.15
C LEU A 306 29.83 -7.18 -39.57
N ILE A 307 28.97 -6.20 -39.38
CA ILE A 307 29.22 -5.19 -38.37
C ILE A 307 28.78 -5.88 -37.09
N GLU A 308 29.75 -6.46 -36.37
CA GLU A 308 29.60 -6.72 -34.94
C GLU A 308 29.39 -5.35 -34.28
N SER A 309 28.14 -4.89 -34.23
CA SER A 309 27.78 -3.80 -33.34
C SER A 309 27.57 -4.41 -31.97
N ASP A 310 28.47 -4.08 -31.06
CA ASP A 310 28.44 -4.30 -29.61
C ASP A 310 27.10 -3.87 -28.98
N PHE A 311 26.06 -4.66 -29.17
CA PHE A 311 24.77 -4.48 -28.53
C PHE A 311 24.53 -5.67 -27.61
N SER A 312 25.26 -5.68 -26.49
CA SER A 312 25.01 -6.64 -25.42
C SER A 312 23.64 -6.39 -24.81
N PHE A 313 22.86 -7.48 -24.70
CA PHE A 313 21.53 -7.54 -24.10
C PHE A 313 21.51 -6.99 -22.65
N GLU A 314 22.67 -6.97 -21.97
CA GLU A 314 22.88 -6.36 -20.66
C GLU A 314 22.63 -4.84 -20.62
N ARG A 315 22.84 -4.11 -21.72
CA ARG A 315 22.53 -2.67 -21.78
C ARG A 315 21.03 -2.37 -21.85
N LEU A 316 20.21 -3.33 -22.28
CA LEU A 316 18.74 -3.18 -22.34
C LEU A 316 18.07 -3.45 -20.97
N LEU A 317 18.70 -4.27 -20.12
CA LEU A 317 18.16 -4.62 -18.80
C LEU A 317 18.50 -3.60 -17.69
N ASN A 318 19.53 -2.77 -17.87
CA ASN A 318 20.03 -1.85 -16.83
C ASN A 318 19.45 -0.43 -16.87
N VAL A 319 18.32 -0.21 -17.54
CA VAL A 319 17.89 1.15 -17.88
C VAL A 319 16.42 1.37 -17.53
N HIS A 320 16.08 1.25 -16.25
CA HIS A 320 14.92 1.95 -15.71
C HIS A 320 15.25 3.46 -15.71
N LYS A 321 14.84 4.17 -16.77
CA LYS A 321 14.99 5.63 -16.89
C LYS A 321 13.84 6.31 -16.19
N THR A 322 14.11 7.02 -15.09
CA THR A 322 13.15 7.99 -14.55
C THR A 322 13.37 9.32 -15.27
N ILE A 323 12.63 9.50 -16.36
CA ILE A 323 12.65 10.75 -17.12
C ILE A 323 11.86 11.80 -16.33
N LEU A 324 12.55 12.78 -15.78
CA LEU A 324 11.94 13.97 -15.19
C LEU A 324 12.04 15.12 -16.18
N ASN A 325 10.98 15.92 -16.29
CA ASN A 325 10.96 17.09 -17.15
C ASN A 325 11.07 18.34 -16.27
N LEU A 326 12.27 18.59 -15.74
CA LEU A 326 12.58 19.84 -15.07
C LEU A 326 12.73 20.92 -16.15
N LYS A 327 11.93 21.98 -16.08
CA LYS A 327 12.03 23.08 -17.03
C LYS A 327 13.25 23.94 -16.71
N ASP A 328 13.85 24.53 -17.73
CA ASP A 328 15.07 25.37 -17.62
C ASP A 328 14.93 26.56 -16.66
N HIS A 329 13.69 26.97 -16.36
CA HIS A 329 13.36 28.07 -15.46
C HIS A 329 12.80 27.62 -14.09
N GLU A 330 12.68 26.32 -13.81
CA GLU A 330 12.20 25.85 -12.52
C GLU A 330 13.25 26.09 -11.43
N LYS A 331 12.87 26.85 -10.39
CA LYS A 331 13.72 27.04 -9.21
C LYS A 331 13.58 25.83 -8.30
N ILE A 332 14.70 25.25 -7.87
CA ILE A 332 14.71 24.18 -6.87
C ILE A 332 14.54 24.82 -5.50
N LEU A 333 13.45 24.49 -4.81
CA LEU A 333 13.23 24.94 -3.42
C LEU A 333 14.02 24.05 -2.47
N PHE A 334 13.96 22.74 -2.69
CA PHE A 334 14.56 21.71 -1.86
C PHE A 334 15.04 20.54 -2.71
N ALA A 335 16.22 20.00 -2.40
CA ALA A 335 16.61 18.68 -2.88
C ALA A 335 17.45 17.94 -1.84
N SER A 336 17.11 16.68 -1.58
CA SER A 336 17.83 15.82 -0.65
C SER A 336 18.07 14.43 -1.21
N TYR A 337 19.24 13.87 -0.94
CA TYR A 337 19.63 12.54 -1.38
C TYR A 337 19.94 11.67 -0.15
N GLY A 338 19.31 10.51 -0.03
CA GLY A 338 19.44 9.67 1.15
C GLY A 338 18.30 8.67 1.33
N ILE A 339 18.21 8.10 2.54
CA ILE A 339 17.17 7.17 2.97
C ILE A 339 17.07 7.16 4.50
N ASP A 340 15.89 6.83 5.05
CA ASP A 340 15.66 6.58 6.48
C ASP A 340 16.20 7.67 7.41
N GLY A 341 15.91 8.94 7.09
CA GLY A 341 16.31 10.09 7.92
C GLY A 341 17.75 10.56 7.72
N ASN A 342 18.59 9.78 7.04
CA ASN A 342 19.96 10.14 6.69
C ASN A 342 19.96 10.82 5.32
N TRP A 343 19.68 12.13 5.33
CA TRP A 343 19.53 12.94 4.12
C TRP A 343 20.68 13.92 3.97
N LYS A 344 21.26 13.96 2.77
CA LYS A 344 22.21 14.99 2.35
C LYS A 344 21.51 16.03 1.50
N CYS A 345 21.67 17.31 1.82
CA CYS A 345 21.20 18.39 0.96
C CYS A 345 22.02 18.37 -0.34
N VAL A 346 21.35 18.27 -1.48
CA VAL A 346 21.95 18.29 -2.82
C VAL A 346 21.34 19.38 -3.70
N LYS A 347 20.70 20.37 -3.07
CA LYS A 347 20.00 21.48 -3.75
C LYS A 347 20.89 22.16 -4.78
N ASP A 348 22.12 22.50 -4.43
CA ASP A 348 23.02 23.24 -5.34
C ASP A 348 23.47 22.38 -6.52
N ILE A 349 23.63 21.08 -6.32
CA ILE A 349 23.96 20.12 -7.38
C ILE A 349 22.81 20.07 -8.39
N ILE A 350 21.58 19.90 -7.90
CA ILE A 350 20.39 19.86 -8.76
C ILE A 350 20.14 21.23 -9.40
N GLN A 351 20.30 22.32 -8.66
CA GLN A 351 20.10 23.67 -9.20
C GLN A 351 21.15 23.98 -10.29
N LYS A 352 22.40 23.58 -10.10
CA LYS A 352 23.46 23.69 -11.10
C LYS A 352 23.16 22.85 -12.34
N PHE A 353 22.65 21.63 -12.17
CA PHE A 353 22.21 20.81 -13.30
C PHE A 353 21.03 21.47 -14.05
N VAL A 354 20.07 22.03 -13.33
CA VAL A 354 18.92 22.73 -13.93
C VAL A 354 19.35 24.01 -14.63
N THR A 355 20.38 24.72 -14.17
CA THR A 355 20.87 25.93 -14.84
C THR A 355 21.96 25.67 -15.87
N SER A 356 22.61 24.50 -15.84
CA SER A 356 23.61 24.12 -16.84
C SER A 356 22.95 23.75 -18.17
N GLY A 357 23.72 23.76 -19.24
CA GLY A 357 23.30 23.20 -20.53
C GLY A 357 23.31 21.66 -20.57
N GLU A 358 23.57 21.00 -19.44
CA GLU A 358 23.59 19.54 -19.35
C GLU A 358 22.18 18.98 -19.51
N LYS A 359 22.07 17.89 -20.26
CA LYS A 359 20.78 17.24 -20.54
C LYS A 359 20.50 16.05 -19.64
N GLU A 360 21.53 15.50 -18.99
CA GLU A 360 21.47 14.25 -18.24
C GLU A 360 22.29 14.33 -16.94
N LEU A 361 21.77 13.78 -15.84
CA LEU A 361 22.47 13.65 -14.56
C LEU A 361 22.21 12.27 -13.96
N ILE A 362 23.25 11.45 -13.85
CA ILE A 362 23.16 10.12 -13.22
C ILE A 362 23.10 10.32 -11.70
N ILE A 363 22.09 9.72 -11.04
CA ILE A 363 21.91 9.79 -9.59
C ILE A 363 22.67 8.65 -8.94
N ASN A 364 23.81 8.98 -8.32
CA ASN A 364 24.63 8.05 -7.55
C ASN A 364 25.45 8.82 -6.48
N ASN A 365 26.08 8.10 -5.56
CA ASN A 365 26.89 8.71 -4.50
C ASN A 365 27.98 9.64 -5.03
N LYS A 366 28.62 9.31 -6.16
CA LYS A 366 29.67 10.15 -6.76
C LYS A 366 29.11 11.53 -7.17
N ASN A 367 27.97 11.54 -7.85
CA ASN A 367 27.37 12.76 -8.39
C ASN A 367 26.56 13.54 -7.34
N MET A 368 26.11 12.88 -6.27
CA MET A 368 25.38 13.49 -5.14
C MET A 368 26.33 13.94 -4.01
N ASN A 369 27.62 14.10 -4.33
CA ASN A 369 28.68 14.57 -3.44
C ASN A 369 28.90 13.68 -2.20
N GLY A 370 28.71 12.38 -2.33
CA GLY A 370 29.05 11.39 -1.31
C GLY A 370 27.93 10.40 -1.02
N ASP A 371 28.26 9.48 -0.13
CA ASP A 371 27.36 8.44 0.32
C ASP A 371 26.80 8.82 1.71
N PRO A 372 25.53 9.27 1.81
CA PRO A 372 24.94 9.61 3.10
C PRO A 372 24.76 8.38 4.01
N ILE A 373 24.73 7.17 3.45
CA ILE A 373 24.61 5.92 4.20
C ILE A 373 25.15 4.73 3.41
N PHE A 374 26.31 4.24 3.84
CA PHE A 374 27.06 3.21 3.12
C PHE A 374 26.24 1.95 2.84
N SER A 375 26.36 1.42 1.62
CA SER A 375 25.79 0.12 1.19
C SER A 375 24.25 -0.01 1.25
N ARG A 376 23.51 1.09 1.30
CA ARG A 376 22.05 1.09 1.10
C ARG A 376 21.68 1.84 -0.17
N GLU A 377 20.56 1.50 -0.79
CA GLU A 377 20.02 2.22 -1.95
C GLU A 377 19.33 3.50 -1.49
N LYS A 378 19.69 4.65 -2.08
CA LYS A 378 19.16 5.98 -1.72
C LYS A 378 18.09 6.41 -2.70
N THR A 379 17.37 7.46 -2.32
CA THR A 379 16.51 8.21 -3.23
C THR A 379 16.90 9.68 -3.24
N LEU A 380 16.81 10.31 -4.41
CA LEU A 380 16.83 11.75 -4.59
C LEU A 380 15.39 12.26 -4.51
N GLN A 381 15.14 13.22 -3.62
CA GLN A 381 13.89 13.95 -3.52
C GLN A 381 14.11 15.39 -3.98
N ILE A 382 13.22 15.92 -4.84
CA ILE A 382 13.29 17.29 -5.34
C ILE A 382 11.93 17.96 -5.17
N ILE A 383 11.91 19.21 -4.72
CA ILE A 383 10.73 20.09 -4.69
C ILE A 383 11.07 21.37 -5.45
N THR A 384 10.25 21.73 -6.44
CA THR A 384 10.43 22.93 -7.27
C THR A 384 9.55 24.09 -6.80
N SER A 385 9.76 25.28 -7.38
CA SER A 385 8.94 26.47 -7.15
C SER A 385 7.50 26.34 -7.63
N GLU A 386 7.22 25.39 -8.51
CA GLU A 386 5.86 25.00 -8.92
C GLU A 386 5.26 23.93 -7.97
N PHE A 387 5.89 23.67 -6.83
CA PHE A 387 5.49 22.65 -5.85
C PHE A 387 5.40 21.22 -6.41
N LYS A 388 6.11 20.93 -7.51
CA LYS A 388 6.24 19.55 -8.01
C LYS A 388 7.21 18.78 -7.14
N ARG A 389 6.82 17.55 -6.77
CA ARG A 389 7.66 16.62 -6.02
C ARG A 389 8.14 15.49 -6.90
N TYR A 390 9.45 15.25 -6.86
CA TYR A 390 10.09 14.17 -7.58
C TYR A 390 10.82 13.22 -6.62
N ILE A 391 10.78 11.92 -6.89
CA ILE A 391 11.51 10.88 -6.15
C ILE A 391 12.20 9.97 -7.17
N VAL A 392 13.53 9.90 -7.11
CA VAL A 392 14.37 9.20 -8.09
C VAL A 392 15.31 8.24 -7.37
N PRO A 393 15.29 6.93 -7.64
CA PRO A 393 16.22 5.99 -7.00
C PRO A 393 17.69 6.22 -7.42
N GLU A 394 18.61 5.95 -6.51
CA GLU A 394 20.04 5.80 -6.77
C GLU A 394 20.21 4.67 -7.80
N THR A 395 20.81 4.98 -8.96
CA THR A 395 20.94 4.19 -10.22
C THR A 395 20.20 4.80 -11.42
N HIS A 396 19.25 5.70 -11.21
CA HIS A 396 18.50 6.30 -12.31
C HIS A 396 19.19 7.56 -12.88
N THR A 397 18.85 7.94 -14.11
CA THR A 397 19.34 9.15 -14.77
C THR A 397 18.23 10.19 -14.87
N LEU A 398 18.51 11.41 -14.42
CA LEU A 398 17.68 12.61 -14.51
C LEU A 398 17.89 13.27 -15.87
N TYR A 399 16.84 13.79 -16.53
CA TYR A 399 16.93 14.45 -17.84
C TYR A 399 16.38 15.90 -17.77
N LYS A 400 16.75 16.76 -18.74
CA LYS A 400 16.28 18.16 -18.86
C LYS A 400 15.79 18.47 -20.30
N GLY A 401 14.62 19.12 -20.44
CA GLY A 401 14.14 19.75 -21.69
C GLY A 401 12.79 19.27 -22.28
N GLU A 402 12.14 20.10 -23.11
CA GLU A 402 10.80 19.89 -23.70
C GLU A 402 10.71 18.94 -24.91
N ASN A 403 11.82 18.38 -25.41
CA ASN A 403 11.80 17.57 -26.64
C ASN A 403 11.73 16.07 -26.38
N ILE A 404 10.62 15.63 -25.76
CA ILE A 404 10.23 14.21 -25.69
C ILE A 404 9.91 13.66 -27.09
N CYS A 405 9.54 14.51 -28.04
CA CYS A 405 9.31 14.08 -29.42
C CYS A 405 10.59 13.59 -30.11
N ILE A 406 11.78 14.11 -29.81
CA ILE A 406 12.99 13.75 -30.57
C ILE A 406 13.59 12.41 -30.12
N ALA A 407 13.54 12.07 -28.84
CA ALA A 407 13.99 10.75 -28.38
C ALA A 407 13.06 9.62 -28.87
N ILE A 408 11.75 9.86 -28.87
CA ILE A 408 10.75 8.95 -29.42
C ILE A 408 10.79 8.94 -30.96
N GLN A 409 11.07 10.06 -31.63
CA GLN A 409 11.28 10.14 -33.08
C GLN A 409 12.60 9.52 -33.52
N ASN A 410 13.64 9.51 -32.71
CA ASN A 410 14.89 8.80 -33.00
C ASN A 410 14.67 7.29 -32.88
N ILE A 411 13.95 6.83 -31.86
CA ILE A 411 13.52 5.42 -31.76
C ILE A 411 12.55 5.07 -32.91
N SER A 412 11.60 5.95 -33.24
CA SER A 412 10.63 5.74 -34.33
C SER A 412 11.26 5.84 -35.73
N SER A 413 12.31 6.65 -35.93
CA SER A 413 13.04 6.76 -37.19
C SER A 413 14.05 5.64 -37.37
N ILE A 414 14.64 5.12 -36.28
CA ILE A 414 15.38 3.85 -36.28
C ILE A 414 14.45 2.69 -36.67
N ILE A 415 13.21 2.67 -36.12
CA ILE A 415 12.18 1.68 -36.48
C ILE A 415 11.66 1.88 -37.93
N LYS A 416 11.60 3.12 -38.45
CA LYS A 416 11.16 3.41 -39.83
C LYS A 416 12.26 3.22 -40.88
N ASN A 417 13.54 3.28 -40.52
CA ASN A 417 14.67 3.14 -41.44
C ASN A 417 15.02 1.67 -41.73
N GLU A 418 14.49 0.71 -40.96
CA GLU A 418 14.47 -0.70 -41.37
C GLU A 418 13.32 -0.94 -42.36
N LYS A 419 13.58 -0.59 -43.62
CA LYS A 419 12.72 -0.93 -44.78
C LYS A 419 12.64 -2.46 -44.96
N ILE A 420 11.71 -3.11 -44.28
CA ILE A 420 11.02 -4.32 -44.74
C ILE A 420 9.53 -4.14 -44.45
N TYR A 421 8.88 -3.21 -45.15
CA TYR A 421 7.42 -3.10 -45.18
C TYR A 421 6.95 -2.72 -46.59
N LYS A 422 7.15 -3.68 -47.50
CA LYS A 422 6.40 -3.84 -48.74
C LYS A 422 6.50 -5.32 -49.12
N ASN A 423 5.65 -6.13 -48.48
CA ASN A 423 5.19 -7.47 -48.93
C ASN A 423 4.40 -8.25 -47.83
N LEU A 424 3.68 -7.57 -46.93
CA LEU A 424 2.84 -8.26 -45.93
C LEU A 424 1.36 -7.85 -45.98
N ASN A 425 0.93 -7.16 -47.05
CA ASN A 425 -0.48 -6.87 -47.30
C ASN A 425 -1.16 -7.87 -48.25
N ASP A 426 -0.44 -8.87 -48.78
CA ASP A 426 -0.99 -9.84 -49.75
C ASP A 426 -1.12 -11.28 -49.18
N ILE A 427 -1.07 -11.50 -47.86
CA ILE A 427 -1.17 -12.86 -47.26
C ILE A 427 -2.27 -12.98 -46.18
N PHE A 428 -3.15 -11.99 -46.03
CA PHE A 428 -4.34 -12.15 -45.18
C PHE A 428 -5.61 -11.66 -45.88
N PHE A 429 -5.91 -12.33 -47.00
CA PHE A 429 -7.26 -12.59 -47.48
C PHE A 429 -7.28 -14.00 -48.07
N GLU A 430 -7.40 -14.99 -47.16
CA GLU A 430 -8.27 -16.18 -47.22
C GLU A 430 -8.09 -17.00 -45.93
#